data_AF-A0A3N5HFD7-F1
#
_entry.id   AF-A0A3N5HFD7-F1
#
_cell.length_a   1.000
_cell.length_b   1.000
_cell.length_c   1.000
_cell.angle_alpha   90.00
_cell.angle_beta   90.00
_cell.angle_gamma   90.00
#
_symmetry.space_group_name_H-M   'P 1'
#
loop_
_entity.id
_entity.type
_entity.pdbx_description
1 polymer ?
#
loop_
_entity_poly.entity_id
_entity_poly.type
_entity_poly.pdbx_seq_one_letter_code
_entity_poly.pdbx_strand_id
1 'polypeptide(L)'
;ILPGTFKGQPVTIQDVFEAVGKHSVGAMSDDDLLELEQKACPSAGSCGAQFTANTMATVAEAIGLALPYSCGAPAPYEIRDTFCFTAGEKVMELLARNIRPRDIVTRKALENAATVVAASGGSTNAALHLPAIAHEAGISFDLFDVAEIFRRTPYIADLKPGGRYVAKDLFEVGGIPLLMKTLLDHGYLHGDCVTVTGRTMAENMASVKWNPDQDVIRPADRPFTKTGGVVGLKGNLAPEGAIVKVAGMKTLRFSGPARCFDTEEACFEAVSKRKYKEGEVLVIRYEGPRGGPGMREMLATTAAIYGQGMGDKVALITDGRFSGATRGFCIGHVGPEAQLGGPIGLLHDGDVITIDAEAGTLDCNVSEAEFAQRRASWQPRAHGYNSGTLWKYAQQVGPAFSGAVTHPGGAAEGMAYADI
;
A
#
# COMPACT_ATOMS: atom_id res chain seq x y z
N ILE A 1 -0.93 12.15 12.97
CA ILE A 1 -0.44 13.53 13.19
C ILE A 1 -1.56 14.50 12.84
N LEU A 2 -1.60 15.70 13.44
CA LEU A 2 -2.44 16.80 12.94
C LEU A 2 -1.84 17.39 11.64
N PRO A 3 -2.65 17.87 10.69
CA PRO A 3 -2.12 18.51 9.49
C PRO A 3 -1.38 19.82 9.83
N GLY A 4 -0.29 20.08 9.12
CA GLY A 4 0.41 21.36 9.18
C GLY A 4 -0.29 22.44 8.37
N THR A 5 0.18 23.70 8.50
CA THR A 5 -0.32 24.82 7.69
C THR A 5 0.84 25.60 7.09
N PHE A 6 0.86 25.74 5.77
CA PHE A 6 1.86 26.53 5.04
C PHE A 6 1.15 27.50 4.10
N LYS A 7 1.43 28.80 4.22
CA LYS A 7 0.77 29.88 3.44
C LYS A 7 -0.78 29.78 3.43
N GLY A 8 -1.36 29.42 4.58
CA GLY A 8 -2.80 29.25 4.75
C GLY A 8 -3.38 27.96 4.17
N GLN A 9 -2.55 27.06 3.63
CA GLN A 9 -2.97 25.78 3.06
C GLN A 9 -2.60 24.62 3.99
N PRO A 10 -3.48 23.62 4.19
CA PRO A 10 -3.15 22.40 4.91
C PRO A 10 -2.08 21.59 4.18
N VAL A 11 -1.02 21.21 4.89
CA VAL A 11 0.13 20.47 4.35
C VAL A 11 0.47 19.24 5.19
N THR A 12 1.16 18.31 4.55
CA THR A 12 1.59 17.01 5.06
C THR A 12 3.03 16.74 4.62
N ILE A 13 3.63 15.64 5.08
CA ILE A 13 4.97 15.23 4.64
C ILE A 13 5.07 14.99 3.12
N GLN A 14 3.98 14.61 2.45
CA GLN A 14 3.96 14.48 0.99
C GLN A 14 4.28 15.81 0.31
N ASP A 15 3.72 16.90 0.82
CA ASP A 15 3.91 18.23 0.25
C ASP A 15 5.38 18.66 0.35
N VAL A 16 6.10 18.22 1.39
CA VAL A 16 7.56 18.43 1.53
C VAL A 16 8.33 17.69 0.44
N PHE A 17 7.99 16.43 0.15
CA PHE A 17 8.65 15.67 -0.92
C PHE A 17 8.41 16.27 -2.32
N GLU A 18 7.17 16.70 -2.59
CA GLU A 18 6.85 17.40 -3.84
C GLU A 18 7.57 18.76 -3.93
N ALA A 19 7.72 19.46 -2.80
CA ALA A 19 8.44 20.72 -2.70
C ALA A 19 9.94 20.56 -3.01
N VAL A 20 10.59 19.48 -2.55
CA VAL A 20 11.97 19.15 -2.96
C VAL A 20 12.07 18.98 -4.47
N GLY A 21 11.09 18.32 -5.10
CA GLY A 21 11.01 18.22 -6.55
C GLY A 21 10.91 19.59 -7.24
N LYS A 22 10.03 20.48 -6.76
CA LYS A 22 9.87 21.85 -7.28
C LYS A 22 11.12 22.71 -7.08
N HIS A 23 11.75 22.61 -5.93
CA HIS A 23 12.99 23.29 -5.60
C HIS A 23 14.12 22.89 -6.56
N SER A 24 14.26 21.58 -6.85
CA SER A 24 15.29 21.07 -7.78
C SER A 24 15.20 21.62 -9.21
N VAL A 25 14.03 22.13 -9.61
CA VAL A 25 13.78 22.76 -10.92
C VAL A 25 13.67 24.29 -10.83
N GLY A 26 14.02 24.89 -9.69
CA GLY A 26 13.98 26.34 -9.45
C GLY A 26 12.57 26.93 -9.31
N ALA A 27 11.55 26.09 -9.08
CA ALA A 27 10.15 26.51 -8.94
C ALA A 27 9.73 26.79 -7.48
N MET A 28 10.65 26.71 -6.53
CA MET A 28 10.46 27.04 -5.11
C MET A 28 11.78 27.57 -4.53
N SER A 29 11.71 28.59 -3.68
CA SER A 29 12.89 29.16 -3.00
C SER A 29 13.36 28.30 -1.83
N ASP A 30 14.61 28.49 -1.40
CA ASP A 30 15.14 27.87 -0.17
C ASP A 30 14.31 28.23 1.06
N ASP A 31 13.91 29.51 1.18
CA ASP A 31 13.09 30.01 2.31
C ASP A 31 11.72 29.35 2.36
N ASP A 32 11.05 29.18 1.22
CA ASP A 32 9.74 28.54 1.15
C ASP A 32 9.83 27.05 1.50
N LEU A 33 10.89 26.37 1.04
CA LEU A 33 11.12 24.96 1.35
C LEU A 33 11.38 24.76 2.85
N LEU A 34 12.21 25.61 3.44
CA LEU A 34 12.53 25.57 4.88
C LEU A 34 11.28 25.85 5.73
N GLU A 35 10.48 26.87 5.37
CA GLU A 35 9.24 27.18 6.09
C GLU A 35 8.25 26.00 6.01
N LEU A 36 8.12 25.36 4.84
CA LEU A 36 7.27 24.19 4.66
C LEU A 36 7.75 23.00 5.51
N GLU A 37 9.05 22.70 5.51
CA GLU A 37 9.66 21.64 6.31
C GLU A 37 9.32 21.81 7.80
N GLN A 38 9.47 23.02 8.33
CA GLN A 38 9.23 23.34 9.74
C GLN A 38 7.75 23.24 10.13
N LYS A 39 6.81 23.35 9.17
CA LYS A 39 5.37 23.39 9.45
C LYS A 39 4.63 22.10 9.10
N ALA A 40 5.19 21.21 8.28
CA ALA A 40 4.51 20.02 7.78
C ALA A 40 4.19 18.96 8.86
N CYS A 41 4.94 18.95 9.97
CA CYS A 41 4.83 17.95 11.03
C CYS A 41 4.61 18.60 12.42
N PRO A 42 3.43 19.19 12.70
CA PRO A 42 3.22 20.06 13.86
C PRO A 42 2.99 19.32 15.19
N SER A 43 2.88 17.99 15.19
CA SER A 43 2.54 17.21 16.39
C SER A 43 3.06 15.77 16.29
N ALA A 44 2.87 14.98 17.35
CA ALA A 44 3.16 13.56 17.31
C ALA A 44 2.19 12.78 16.39
N GLY A 45 2.59 11.55 16.01
CA GLY A 45 1.76 10.56 15.33
C GLY A 45 2.23 10.21 13.92
N SER A 46 1.59 9.20 13.33
CA SER A 46 1.84 8.74 11.96
C SER A 46 1.45 9.80 10.91
N CYS A 47 1.88 9.59 9.66
CA CYS A 47 1.50 10.40 8.51
C CYS A 47 -0.03 10.62 8.44
N GLY A 48 -0.48 11.83 8.08
CA GLY A 48 -1.90 12.21 8.14
C GLY A 48 -2.76 11.71 6.98
N ALA A 49 -2.18 11.43 5.81
CA ALA A 49 -2.89 10.91 4.65
C ALA A 49 -3.12 9.39 4.72
N GLN A 50 -3.93 8.83 3.82
CA GLN A 50 -4.26 7.40 3.75
C GLN A 50 -3.09 6.56 3.16
N PHE A 51 -1.89 6.76 3.71
CA PHE A 51 -0.70 5.94 3.45
C PHE A 51 -0.74 4.65 4.28
N THR A 52 0.37 3.89 4.29
CA THR A 52 0.46 2.58 4.95
C THR A 52 0.02 2.62 6.41
N ALA A 53 0.44 3.62 7.19
CA ALA A 53 0.10 3.68 8.62
C ALA A 53 -1.43 3.77 8.86
N ASN A 54 -2.12 4.71 8.20
CA ASN A 54 -3.58 4.83 8.36
C ASN A 54 -4.33 3.69 7.66
N THR A 55 -3.79 3.15 6.56
CA THR A 55 -4.33 1.95 5.91
C THR A 55 -4.28 0.74 6.85
N MET A 56 -3.15 0.50 7.51
CA MET A 56 -3.02 -0.63 8.44
C MET A 56 -3.78 -0.40 9.75
N ALA A 57 -3.99 0.86 10.15
CA ALA A 57 -4.94 1.22 11.21
C ALA A 57 -6.39 0.85 10.84
N THR A 58 -6.83 1.11 9.60
CA THR A 58 -8.17 0.67 9.17
C THR A 58 -8.27 -0.85 9.06
N VAL A 59 -7.20 -1.53 8.62
CA VAL A 59 -7.09 -3.00 8.65
C VAL A 59 -7.26 -3.55 10.07
N ALA A 60 -6.63 -2.95 11.07
CA ALA A 60 -6.71 -3.42 12.46
C ALA A 60 -8.15 -3.39 13.00
N GLU A 61 -8.90 -2.31 12.75
CA GLU A 61 -10.33 -2.24 13.11
C GLU A 61 -11.19 -3.16 12.24
N ALA A 62 -10.90 -3.29 10.95
CA ALA A 62 -11.69 -4.09 10.01
C ALA A 62 -11.54 -5.62 10.19
N ILE A 63 -10.35 -6.08 10.58
CA ILE A 63 -10.15 -7.46 11.04
C ILE A 63 -10.88 -7.67 12.39
N GLY A 64 -10.96 -6.61 13.20
CA GLY A 64 -11.51 -6.67 14.56
C GLY A 64 -10.46 -6.93 15.63
N LEU A 65 -9.18 -6.66 15.35
CA LEU A 65 -8.07 -6.73 16.32
C LEU A 65 -7.92 -5.44 17.14
N ALA A 66 -8.56 -4.35 16.73
CA ALA A 66 -8.59 -3.09 17.46
C ALA A 66 -10.01 -2.75 17.92
N LEU A 67 -10.10 -1.97 19.00
CA LEU A 67 -11.39 -1.44 19.45
C LEU A 67 -11.92 -0.45 18.39
N PRO A 68 -13.24 -0.43 18.12
CA PRO A 68 -13.82 0.56 17.23
C PRO A 68 -13.41 1.98 17.62
N TYR A 69 -13.09 2.82 16.63
CA TYR A 69 -12.60 4.21 16.76
C TYR A 69 -11.15 4.38 17.27
N SER A 70 -10.56 3.36 17.89
CA SER A 70 -9.27 3.51 18.57
C SER A 70 -8.11 3.83 17.62
N CYS A 71 -8.14 3.32 16.39
CA CYS A 71 -7.07 3.52 15.44
C CYS A 71 -7.18 4.85 14.69
N GLY A 72 -8.39 5.40 14.56
CA GLY A 72 -8.65 6.68 13.90
C GLY A 72 -8.31 7.92 14.74
N ALA A 73 -8.26 7.80 16.07
CA ALA A 73 -8.07 8.95 16.96
C ALA A 73 -6.71 9.64 16.73
N PRO A 74 -6.67 10.95 16.40
CA PRO A 74 -5.42 11.70 16.28
C PRO A 74 -4.55 11.56 17.53
N ALA A 75 -3.24 11.38 17.33
CA ALA A 75 -2.31 11.11 18.43
C ALA A 75 -2.35 12.15 19.58
N PRO A 76 -2.54 13.45 19.33
CA PRO A 76 -2.63 14.45 20.42
C PRO A 76 -3.97 14.49 21.15
N TYR A 77 -4.99 13.75 20.72
CA TYR A 77 -6.31 13.82 21.35
C TYR A 77 -6.34 12.93 22.59
N GLU A 78 -6.75 13.50 23.73
CA GLU A 78 -6.83 12.81 25.03
C GLU A 78 -7.74 11.56 25.00
N ILE A 79 -8.73 11.52 24.10
CA ILE A 79 -9.60 10.34 23.92
C ILE A 79 -8.79 9.07 23.58
N ARG A 80 -7.61 9.22 22.98
CA ARG A 80 -6.71 8.11 22.68
C ARG A 80 -6.23 7.40 23.95
N ASP A 81 -6.03 8.13 25.04
CA ASP A 81 -5.62 7.56 26.32
C ASP A 81 -6.74 6.72 26.93
N THR A 82 -7.99 7.15 26.77
CA THR A 82 -9.17 6.35 27.16
C THR A 82 -9.24 5.05 26.37
N PHE A 83 -8.95 5.06 25.07
CA PHE A 83 -8.88 3.82 24.27
C PHE A 83 -7.76 2.90 24.73
N CYS A 84 -6.59 3.44 25.10
CA CYS A 84 -5.48 2.65 25.65
C CYS A 84 -5.88 1.96 26.96
N PHE A 85 -6.55 2.68 27.89
CA PHE A 85 -7.04 2.09 29.13
C PHE A 85 -8.09 1.00 28.87
N THR A 86 -9.06 1.30 28.00
CA THR A 86 -10.12 0.35 27.61
C THR A 86 -9.54 -0.90 26.95
N ALA A 87 -8.47 -0.78 26.17
CA ALA A 87 -7.79 -1.94 25.58
C ALA A 87 -7.19 -2.85 26.66
N GLY A 88 -6.67 -2.27 27.75
CA GLY A 88 -6.20 -3.01 28.92
C GLY A 88 -7.32 -3.80 29.63
N GLU A 89 -8.50 -3.21 29.78
CA GLU A 89 -9.66 -3.92 30.33
C GLU A 89 -10.12 -5.04 29.39
N LYS A 90 -10.19 -4.75 28.09
CA LYS A 90 -10.68 -5.69 27.09
C LYS A 90 -9.78 -6.89 26.89
N VAL A 91 -8.46 -6.74 26.96
CA VAL A 91 -7.56 -7.90 26.87
C VAL A 91 -7.77 -8.87 28.05
N MET A 92 -8.09 -8.36 29.26
CA MET A 92 -8.41 -9.23 30.40
C MET A 92 -9.72 -10.00 30.21
N GLU A 93 -10.74 -9.37 29.61
CA GLU A 93 -11.98 -10.05 29.25
C GLU A 93 -11.75 -11.14 28.17
N LEU A 94 -10.93 -10.86 27.16
CA LEU A 94 -10.58 -11.82 26.11
C LEU A 94 -9.82 -13.02 26.69
N LEU A 95 -8.88 -12.80 27.61
CA LEU A 95 -8.18 -13.86 28.34
C LEU A 95 -9.16 -14.72 29.14
N ALA A 96 -10.08 -14.11 29.90
CA ALA A 96 -11.08 -14.84 30.68
C ALA A 96 -12.02 -15.68 29.80
N ARG A 97 -12.28 -15.24 28.56
CA ARG A 97 -13.11 -15.94 27.57
C ARG A 97 -12.30 -16.86 26.64
N ASN A 98 -10.98 -16.90 26.79
CA ASN A 98 -10.06 -17.59 25.88
C ASN A 98 -10.30 -17.27 24.39
N ILE A 99 -10.56 -15.99 24.07
CA ILE A 99 -10.64 -15.51 22.69
C ILE A 99 -9.24 -15.06 22.26
N ARG A 100 -8.70 -15.67 21.22
CA ARG A 100 -7.32 -15.49 20.75
C ARG A 100 -7.28 -14.78 19.40
N PRO A 101 -6.13 -14.22 18.99
CA PRO A 101 -6.01 -13.56 17.69
C PRO A 101 -6.46 -14.42 16.49
N ARG A 102 -6.15 -15.73 16.48
CA ARG A 102 -6.57 -16.63 15.40
C ARG A 102 -8.07 -16.96 15.39
N ASP A 103 -8.79 -16.70 16.47
CA ASP A 103 -10.27 -16.79 16.48
C ASP A 103 -10.90 -15.57 15.80
N ILE A 104 -10.18 -14.44 15.76
CA ILE A 104 -10.61 -13.16 15.17
C ILE A 104 -10.13 -13.06 13.71
N VAL A 105 -8.85 -13.36 13.46
CA VAL A 105 -8.23 -13.33 12.13
C VAL A 105 -8.68 -14.55 11.34
N THR A 106 -9.80 -14.40 10.66
CA THR A 106 -10.35 -15.39 9.72
C THR A 106 -10.24 -14.91 8.28
N ARG A 107 -10.46 -15.80 7.30
CA ARG A 107 -10.51 -15.38 5.89
C ARG A 107 -11.57 -14.29 5.65
N LYS A 108 -12.73 -14.38 6.30
CA LYS A 108 -13.78 -13.33 6.24
C LYS A 108 -13.31 -12.01 6.85
N ALA A 109 -12.55 -12.04 7.96
CA ALA A 109 -11.99 -10.83 8.56
C ALA A 109 -10.92 -10.17 7.67
N LEU A 110 -10.10 -10.97 6.99
CA LEU A 110 -9.15 -10.49 5.98
C LEU A 110 -9.86 -9.90 4.75
N GLU A 111 -10.96 -10.53 4.31
CA GLU A 111 -11.82 -9.99 3.25
C GLU A 111 -12.42 -8.64 3.65
N ASN A 112 -12.92 -8.50 4.89
CA ASN A 112 -13.39 -7.22 5.43
C ASN A 112 -12.31 -6.15 5.38
N ALA A 113 -11.09 -6.51 5.80
CA ALA A 113 -9.97 -5.59 5.80
C ALA A 113 -9.60 -5.12 4.39
N ALA A 114 -9.51 -6.04 3.42
CA ALA A 114 -9.28 -5.68 2.02
C ALA A 114 -10.40 -4.78 1.47
N THR A 115 -11.67 -5.05 1.77
CA THR A 115 -12.80 -4.18 1.40
C THR A 115 -12.60 -2.76 1.96
N VAL A 116 -12.26 -2.63 3.24
CA VAL A 116 -12.06 -1.30 3.87
C VAL A 116 -10.86 -0.55 3.27
N VAL A 117 -9.78 -1.26 2.93
CA VAL A 117 -8.64 -0.66 2.23
C VAL A 117 -9.06 -0.14 0.85
N ALA A 118 -9.77 -0.93 0.05
CA ALA A 118 -10.25 -0.51 -1.26
C ALA A 118 -11.19 0.71 -1.17
N ALA A 119 -12.15 0.64 -0.25
CA ALA A 119 -13.15 1.68 -0.05
C ALA A 119 -12.56 3.02 0.41
N SER A 120 -11.43 2.97 1.12
CA SER A 120 -10.71 4.16 1.57
C SER A 120 -9.61 4.64 0.64
N GLY A 121 -9.35 3.94 -0.47
CA GLY A 121 -8.25 4.27 -1.39
C GLY A 121 -6.87 4.07 -0.77
N GLY A 122 -6.76 3.10 0.14
CA GLY A 122 -5.56 2.82 0.93
C GLY A 122 -4.33 2.40 0.13
N SER A 123 -3.23 2.22 0.86
CA SER A 123 -1.92 1.89 0.30
C SER A 123 -1.88 0.51 -0.35
N THR A 124 -1.17 0.39 -1.47
CA THR A 124 -0.82 -0.88 -2.12
C THR A 124 0.00 -1.80 -1.21
N ASN A 125 0.68 -1.27 -0.19
CA ASN A 125 1.38 -2.08 0.83
C ASN A 125 0.43 -3.02 1.59
N ALA A 126 -0.88 -2.75 1.61
CA ALA A 126 -1.86 -3.69 2.17
C ALA A 126 -1.88 -5.04 1.42
N ALA A 127 -1.54 -5.06 0.13
CA ALA A 127 -1.38 -6.28 -0.65
C ALA A 127 -0.12 -7.09 -0.29
N LEU A 128 0.76 -6.54 0.56
CA LEU A 128 1.86 -7.27 1.18
C LEU A 128 1.49 -7.68 2.61
N HIS A 129 0.94 -6.74 3.39
CA HIS A 129 0.67 -6.96 4.80
C HIS A 129 -0.52 -7.89 5.08
N LEU A 130 -1.59 -7.85 4.28
CA LEU A 130 -2.73 -8.75 4.47
C LEU A 130 -2.34 -10.23 4.23
N PRO A 131 -1.63 -10.58 3.14
CA PRO A 131 -1.08 -11.93 2.99
C PRO A 131 -0.13 -12.34 4.12
N ALA A 132 0.73 -11.44 4.59
CA ALA A 132 1.61 -11.73 5.73
C ALA A 132 0.83 -12.03 7.03
N ILE A 133 -0.22 -11.26 7.33
CA ILE A 133 -1.10 -11.52 8.49
C ILE A 133 -1.82 -12.86 8.32
N ALA A 134 -2.29 -13.17 7.11
CA ALA A 134 -2.95 -14.43 6.82
C ALA A 134 -2.01 -15.62 7.00
N HIS A 135 -0.77 -15.50 6.54
CA HIS A 135 0.29 -16.49 6.70
C HIS A 135 0.57 -16.81 8.18
N GLU A 136 0.62 -15.78 9.04
CA GLU A 136 0.76 -15.94 10.50
C GLU A 136 -0.42 -16.68 11.14
N ALA A 137 -1.62 -16.50 10.58
CA ALA A 137 -2.83 -17.20 10.99
C ALA A 137 -2.97 -18.60 10.34
N GLY A 138 -2.07 -19.00 9.43
CA GLY A 138 -2.15 -20.25 8.68
C GLY A 138 -3.27 -20.27 7.62
N ILE A 139 -3.64 -19.09 7.11
CA ILE A 139 -4.72 -18.89 6.14
C ILE A 139 -4.11 -18.62 4.76
N SER A 140 -4.58 -19.36 3.75
CA SER A 140 -4.26 -19.06 2.35
C SER A 140 -4.98 -17.80 1.91
N PHE A 141 -4.22 -16.72 1.71
CA PHE A 141 -4.70 -15.43 1.23
C PHE A 141 -3.52 -14.67 0.62
N ASP A 142 -3.58 -14.32 -0.66
CA ASP A 142 -2.46 -13.72 -1.39
C ASP A 142 -2.81 -12.37 -2.04
N LEU A 143 -1.86 -11.80 -2.77
CA LEU A 143 -2.05 -10.54 -3.51
C LEU A 143 -3.24 -10.59 -4.48
N PHE A 144 -3.52 -11.74 -5.09
CA PHE A 144 -4.62 -11.89 -6.04
C PHE A 144 -5.98 -11.92 -5.33
N ASP A 145 -6.08 -12.52 -4.14
CA ASP A 145 -7.26 -12.39 -3.29
C ASP A 145 -7.55 -10.91 -2.97
N VAL A 146 -6.52 -10.15 -2.56
CA VAL A 146 -6.65 -8.71 -2.29
C VAL A 146 -7.10 -7.95 -3.53
N ALA A 147 -6.48 -8.20 -4.68
CA ALA A 147 -6.81 -7.52 -5.93
C ALA A 147 -8.25 -7.80 -6.39
N GLU A 148 -8.74 -9.03 -6.25
CA GLU A 148 -10.12 -9.37 -6.59
C GLU A 148 -11.13 -8.66 -5.69
N ILE A 149 -10.84 -8.56 -4.39
CA ILE A 149 -11.69 -7.81 -3.45
C ILE A 149 -11.70 -6.33 -3.80
N PHE A 150 -10.54 -5.76 -4.16
CA PHE A 150 -10.46 -4.37 -4.60
C PHE A 150 -11.29 -4.13 -5.86
N ARG A 151 -11.24 -5.05 -6.83
CA ARG A 151 -12.00 -4.97 -8.08
C ARG A 151 -13.52 -4.89 -7.86
N ARG A 152 -14.06 -5.59 -6.85
CA ARG A 152 -15.50 -5.61 -6.54
C ARG A 152 -15.96 -4.57 -5.51
N THR A 153 -15.06 -3.80 -4.91
CA THR A 153 -15.37 -2.87 -3.82
C THR A 153 -15.44 -1.43 -4.31
N PRO A 154 -16.49 -0.65 -3.97
CA PRO A 154 -16.58 0.76 -4.36
C PRO A 154 -15.60 1.65 -3.60
N TYR A 155 -15.02 2.65 -4.26
CA TYR A 155 -14.20 3.69 -3.62
C TYR A 155 -15.08 4.84 -3.12
N ILE A 156 -15.10 5.08 -1.80
CA ILE A 156 -16.08 5.97 -1.15
C ILE A 156 -15.50 7.00 -0.17
N ALA A 157 -14.25 6.87 0.28
CA ALA A 157 -13.63 7.87 1.16
C ALA A 157 -12.78 8.87 0.39
N ASP A 158 -12.98 10.16 0.62
CA ASP A 158 -12.31 11.27 -0.06
C ASP A 158 -11.00 11.65 0.64
N LEU A 159 -10.06 10.70 0.73
CA LEU A 159 -8.82 10.86 1.50
C LEU A 159 -7.60 11.07 0.60
N LYS A 160 -6.71 11.98 1.02
CA LYS A 160 -5.36 12.12 0.45
C LYS A 160 -4.66 10.75 0.45
N PRO A 161 -3.89 10.41 -0.60
CA PRO A 161 -3.41 11.32 -1.66
C PRO A 161 -4.34 11.48 -2.87
N GLY A 162 -5.41 10.68 -2.98
CA GLY A 162 -6.33 10.72 -4.12
C GLY A 162 -7.48 11.72 -3.94
N GLY A 163 -7.83 12.02 -2.70
CA GLY A 163 -8.92 12.92 -2.30
C GLY A 163 -8.45 14.18 -1.56
N ARG A 164 -9.42 14.84 -0.91
CA ARG A 164 -9.25 16.16 -0.27
C ARG A 164 -8.80 16.08 1.20
N TYR A 165 -9.33 15.11 1.94
CA TYR A 165 -9.26 15.06 3.40
C TYR A 165 -8.12 14.21 3.94
N VAL A 166 -7.79 14.38 5.22
CA VAL A 166 -6.81 13.56 5.95
C VAL A 166 -7.50 12.68 7.01
N ALA A 167 -6.75 11.77 7.63
CA ALA A 167 -7.29 10.83 8.62
C ALA A 167 -7.95 11.51 9.83
N LYS A 168 -7.51 12.72 10.20
CA LYS A 168 -8.16 13.55 11.23
C LYS A 168 -9.62 13.82 10.85
N ASP A 169 -9.87 14.24 9.62
CA ASP A 169 -11.21 14.60 9.16
C ASP A 169 -12.12 13.37 9.15
N LEU A 170 -11.58 12.21 8.71
CA LEU A 170 -12.30 10.93 8.81
C LEU A 170 -12.72 10.63 10.24
N PHE A 171 -11.81 10.79 11.22
CA PHE A 171 -12.12 10.57 12.63
C PHE A 171 -13.25 11.48 13.11
N GLU A 172 -13.19 12.77 12.79
CA GLU A 172 -14.14 13.78 13.28
C GLU A 172 -15.56 13.59 12.72
N VAL A 173 -15.71 13.02 11.53
CA VAL A 173 -17.04 12.80 10.93
C VAL A 173 -17.73 11.51 11.38
N GLY A 174 -17.02 10.63 12.10
CA GLY A 174 -17.54 9.32 12.52
C GLY A 174 -16.54 8.16 12.41
N GLY A 175 -15.31 8.43 11.98
CA GLY A 175 -14.19 7.50 12.00
C GLY A 175 -14.30 6.31 11.04
N ILE A 176 -13.37 5.38 11.22
CA ILE A 176 -13.35 4.10 10.53
C ILE A 176 -14.68 3.33 10.72
N PRO A 177 -15.34 3.36 11.90
CA PRO A 177 -16.65 2.71 12.07
C PRO A 177 -17.73 3.26 11.14
N LEU A 178 -17.75 4.57 10.82
CA LEU A 178 -18.72 5.12 9.85
C LEU A 178 -18.49 4.54 8.44
N LEU A 179 -17.24 4.42 8.02
CA LEU A 179 -16.87 3.78 6.75
C LEU A 179 -17.33 2.31 6.74
N MET A 180 -17.00 1.57 7.79
CA MET A 180 -17.33 0.15 7.91
C MET A 180 -18.84 -0.09 7.97
N LYS A 181 -19.58 0.71 8.74
CA LYS A 181 -21.04 0.66 8.80
C LYS A 181 -21.66 0.88 7.42
N THR A 182 -21.16 1.86 6.67
CA THR A 182 -21.63 2.15 5.30
C THR A 182 -21.44 0.94 4.38
N LEU A 183 -20.28 0.28 4.45
CA LEU A 183 -20.00 -0.92 3.66
C LEU A 183 -20.82 -2.14 4.10
N LEU A 184 -20.99 -2.32 5.40
CA LEU A 184 -21.80 -3.40 5.99
C LEU A 184 -23.27 -3.29 5.54
N ASP A 185 -23.85 -2.10 5.60
CA ASP A 185 -25.25 -1.87 5.22
C ASP A 185 -25.53 -2.12 3.74
N HIS A 186 -24.50 -2.04 2.89
CA HIS A 186 -24.59 -2.34 1.46
C HIS A 186 -24.08 -3.75 1.10
N GLY A 187 -23.82 -4.60 2.10
CA GLY A 187 -23.46 -6.01 1.90
C GLY A 187 -22.02 -6.26 1.47
N TYR A 188 -21.10 -5.31 1.69
CA TYR A 188 -19.67 -5.46 1.35
C TYR A 188 -18.82 -6.05 2.49
N LEU A 189 -19.35 -6.12 3.71
CA LEU A 189 -18.65 -6.68 4.88
C LEU A 189 -19.39 -7.88 5.47
N HIS A 190 -18.60 -8.83 5.97
CA HIS A 190 -19.01 -9.95 6.80
C HIS A 190 -19.29 -9.47 8.22
N GLY A 191 -20.56 -9.38 8.59
CA GLY A 191 -21.01 -8.88 9.89
C GLY A 191 -20.81 -9.86 11.06
N ASP A 192 -20.64 -11.15 10.78
CA ASP A 192 -20.55 -12.24 11.76
C ASP A 192 -19.15 -12.43 12.36
N CYS A 193 -18.13 -11.75 11.82
CA CYS A 193 -16.76 -11.80 12.34
C CYS A 193 -16.69 -11.34 13.80
N VAL A 194 -16.17 -12.18 14.69
CA VAL A 194 -15.89 -11.84 16.10
C VAL A 194 -14.74 -10.83 16.16
N THR A 195 -14.77 -9.95 17.16
CA THR A 195 -13.76 -8.89 17.35
C THR A 195 -13.20 -8.90 18.78
N VAL A 196 -12.21 -8.06 19.06
CA VAL A 196 -11.64 -7.86 20.41
C VAL A 196 -12.63 -7.31 21.45
N THR A 197 -13.81 -6.84 21.03
CA THR A 197 -14.88 -6.50 21.98
C THR A 197 -15.62 -7.74 22.49
N GLY A 198 -15.33 -8.92 21.91
CA GLY A 198 -16.06 -10.16 22.14
C GLY A 198 -17.47 -10.18 21.54
N ARG A 199 -17.82 -9.16 20.75
CA ARG A 199 -19.02 -9.04 19.91
C ARG A 199 -18.64 -9.19 18.44
N THR A 200 -19.64 -9.46 17.62
CA THR A 200 -19.52 -9.49 16.17
C THR A 200 -19.32 -8.08 15.59
N MET A 201 -18.83 -8.02 14.35
CA MET A 201 -18.68 -6.78 13.60
C MET A 201 -20.01 -6.03 13.48
N ALA A 202 -21.09 -6.73 13.15
CA ALA A 202 -22.41 -6.12 13.02
C ALA A 202 -22.93 -5.52 14.34
N GLU A 203 -22.74 -6.21 15.47
CA GLU A 203 -23.12 -5.71 16.79
C GLU A 203 -22.33 -4.45 17.18
N ASN A 204 -21.03 -4.40 16.89
CA ASN A 204 -20.22 -3.20 17.13
C ASN A 204 -20.69 -2.01 16.28
N MET A 205 -21.15 -2.27 15.06
CA MET A 205 -21.58 -1.23 14.11
C MET A 205 -23.04 -0.78 14.29
N ALA A 206 -23.82 -1.48 15.13
CA ALA A 206 -25.27 -1.24 15.28
C ALA A 206 -25.61 0.19 15.74
N SER A 207 -24.77 0.80 16.60
CA SER A 207 -24.98 2.16 17.12
C SER A 207 -24.34 3.26 16.27
N VAL A 208 -23.59 2.90 15.22
CA VAL A 208 -22.94 3.87 14.34
C VAL A 208 -24.01 4.51 13.45
N LYS A 209 -24.15 5.83 13.53
CA LYS A 209 -25.15 6.60 12.77
C LYS A 209 -24.48 7.38 11.65
N TRP A 210 -25.16 7.44 10.50
CA TRP A 210 -24.75 8.31 9.41
C TRP A 210 -24.84 9.78 9.83
N ASN A 211 -23.78 10.54 9.56
CA ASN A 211 -23.79 11.99 9.67
C ASN A 211 -24.15 12.57 8.28
N PRO A 212 -25.28 13.26 8.09
CA PRO A 212 -25.66 13.80 6.79
C PRO A 212 -24.87 15.06 6.39
N ASP A 213 -24.23 15.73 7.35
CA ASP A 213 -23.55 17.02 7.13
C ASP A 213 -22.07 16.85 6.75
N GLN A 214 -21.54 15.62 6.79
CA GLN A 214 -20.16 15.33 6.37
C GLN A 214 -20.06 15.03 4.87
N ASP A 215 -18.91 15.34 4.27
CA ASP A 215 -18.61 15.06 2.87
C ASP A 215 -17.28 14.30 2.64
N VAL A 216 -16.77 13.65 3.69
CA VAL A 216 -15.56 12.81 3.67
C VAL A 216 -15.85 11.41 3.14
N ILE A 217 -16.99 10.82 3.46
CA ILE A 217 -17.42 9.49 3.03
C ILE A 217 -18.67 9.63 2.17
N ARG A 218 -18.70 8.95 1.03
CA ARG A 218 -19.89 8.81 0.19
C ARG A 218 -20.68 7.55 0.54
N PRO A 219 -22.01 7.55 0.36
CA PRO A 219 -22.79 6.31 0.32
C PRO A 219 -22.22 5.32 -0.71
N ALA A 220 -22.29 4.02 -0.41
CA ALA A 220 -21.70 2.99 -1.27
C ALA A 220 -22.47 2.78 -2.59
N ASP A 221 -23.73 3.21 -2.67
CA ASP A 221 -24.52 3.27 -3.90
C ASP A 221 -24.17 4.49 -4.80
N ARG A 222 -23.46 5.49 -4.26
CA ARG A 222 -22.98 6.67 -4.98
C ARG A 222 -21.47 6.89 -4.80
N PRO A 223 -20.64 5.92 -5.21
CA PRO A 223 -19.20 5.98 -4.98
C PRO A 223 -18.50 6.94 -5.94
N PHE A 224 -17.21 7.21 -5.69
CA PHE A 224 -16.35 7.90 -6.66
C PHE A 224 -16.09 7.02 -7.89
N THR A 225 -15.77 5.74 -7.65
CA THR A 225 -15.61 4.69 -8.67
C THR A 225 -16.23 3.39 -8.17
N LYS A 226 -16.74 2.57 -9.10
CA LYS A 226 -17.37 1.28 -8.76
C LYS A 226 -16.36 0.23 -8.27
N THR A 227 -15.09 0.41 -8.59
CA THR A 227 -13.98 -0.46 -8.19
C THR A 227 -13.04 0.31 -7.29
N GLY A 228 -12.27 -0.44 -6.50
CA GLY A 228 -11.17 0.09 -5.71
C GLY A 228 -10.13 0.69 -6.65
N GLY A 229 -9.48 1.76 -6.19
CA GLY A 229 -8.50 2.49 -6.99
C GLY A 229 -7.17 1.76 -7.17
N VAL A 230 -7.13 0.44 -7.06
CA VAL A 230 -5.92 -0.39 -7.11
C VAL A 230 -6.23 -1.68 -7.86
N VAL A 231 -5.32 -2.10 -8.73
CA VAL A 231 -5.47 -3.24 -9.64
C VAL A 231 -4.26 -4.17 -9.49
N GLY A 232 -4.52 -5.47 -9.39
CA GLY A 232 -3.50 -6.51 -9.54
C GLY A 232 -3.23 -6.77 -11.01
N LEU A 233 -1.95 -6.90 -11.38
CA LEU A 233 -1.51 -7.15 -12.75
C LEU A 233 -0.85 -8.53 -12.84
N LYS A 234 -1.07 -9.25 -13.93
CA LYS A 234 -0.40 -10.52 -14.24
C LYS A 234 -0.13 -10.64 -15.73
N GLY A 235 1.06 -11.07 -16.10
CA GLY A 235 1.44 -11.26 -17.50
C GLY A 235 2.83 -11.87 -17.61
N ASN A 236 3.40 -11.90 -18.81
CA ASN A 236 4.70 -12.54 -19.02
C ASN A 236 5.85 -11.81 -18.29
N LEU A 237 5.68 -10.53 -17.96
CA LEU A 237 6.67 -9.74 -17.22
C LEU A 237 6.50 -9.87 -15.69
N ALA A 238 5.28 -10.15 -15.22
CA ALA A 238 4.97 -10.36 -13.80
C ALA A 238 4.15 -11.65 -13.58
N PRO A 239 4.76 -12.83 -13.74
CA PRO A 239 4.03 -14.09 -13.62
C PRO A 239 3.57 -14.40 -12.19
N GLU A 240 4.26 -13.90 -11.16
CA GLU A 240 3.81 -13.96 -9.75
C GLU A 240 2.92 -12.77 -9.36
N GLY A 241 2.69 -11.84 -10.29
CA GLY A 241 1.85 -10.68 -10.10
C GLY A 241 2.62 -9.40 -9.83
N ALA A 242 1.88 -8.30 -9.91
CA ALA A 242 2.30 -6.95 -9.56
C ALA A 242 1.07 -6.13 -9.14
N ILE A 243 1.27 -4.91 -8.65
CA ILE A 243 0.16 -4.05 -8.22
C ILE A 243 0.35 -2.61 -8.67
N VAL A 244 -0.75 -1.96 -9.05
CA VAL A 244 -0.77 -0.56 -9.48
C VAL A 244 -1.97 0.18 -8.89
N LYS A 245 -1.76 1.44 -8.51
CA LYS A 245 -2.84 2.34 -8.08
C LYS A 245 -3.36 3.10 -9.30
N VAL A 246 -4.65 2.94 -9.60
CA VAL A 246 -5.36 3.59 -10.73
C VAL A 246 -6.37 4.66 -10.30
N ALA A 247 -6.58 4.85 -9.00
CA ALA A 247 -7.47 5.90 -8.49
C ALA A 247 -7.07 7.28 -9.04
N GLY A 248 -8.01 7.96 -9.70
CA GLY A 248 -7.81 9.29 -10.27
C GLY A 248 -7.14 9.31 -11.65
N MET A 249 -6.77 8.16 -12.22
CA MET A 249 -6.17 8.09 -13.55
C MET A 249 -7.24 8.16 -14.65
N LYS A 250 -6.94 8.92 -15.72
CA LYS A 250 -7.81 9.02 -16.91
C LYS A 250 -7.52 7.94 -17.95
N THR A 251 -6.28 7.50 -18.02
CA THR A 251 -5.80 6.50 -18.97
C THR A 251 -5.40 5.24 -18.21
N LEU A 252 -5.98 4.10 -18.58
CA LEU A 252 -5.74 2.81 -17.92
C LEU A 252 -4.86 1.86 -18.75
N ARG A 253 -4.26 2.38 -19.83
CA ARG A 253 -3.29 1.66 -20.67
C ARG A 253 -2.06 2.52 -20.94
N PHE A 254 -0.89 1.89 -20.92
CA PHE A 254 0.36 2.53 -21.28
C PHE A 254 1.25 1.53 -22.02
N SER A 255 1.89 1.95 -23.10
CA SER A 255 2.85 1.11 -23.82
C SER A 255 4.04 1.93 -24.25
N GLY A 256 5.24 1.41 -24.04
CA GLY A 256 6.47 2.16 -24.30
C GLY A 256 7.74 1.32 -24.21
N PRO A 257 8.85 1.82 -24.77
CA PRO A 257 10.14 1.15 -24.66
C PRO A 257 10.67 1.22 -23.22
N ALA A 258 11.24 0.12 -22.76
CA ALA A 258 11.88 0.00 -21.46
C ALA A 258 13.16 0.85 -21.41
N ARG A 259 13.40 1.44 -20.25
CA ARG A 259 14.67 2.02 -19.85
C ARG A 259 15.06 1.47 -18.49
N CYS A 260 16.09 0.64 -18.45
CA CYS A 260 16.41 -0.22 -17.32
C CYS A 260 17.48 0.40 -16.41
N PHE A 261 17.23 0.31 -15.12
CA PHE A 261 18.12 0.77 -14.05
C PHE A 261 18.25 -0.31 -12.98
N ASP A 262 19.47 -0.56 -12.53
CA ASP A 262 19.76 -1.64 -11.57
C ASP A 262 19.70 -1.17 -10.13
N THR A 263 19.48 0.12 -9.90
CA THR A 263 19.26 0.70 -8.58
C THR A 263 18.35 1.93 -8.70
N GLU A 264 17.64 2.25 -7.62
CA GLU A 264 16.88 3.50 -7.50
C GLU A 264 17.75 4.72 -7.79
N GLU A 265 18.99 4.75 -7.26
CA GLU A 265 19.90 5.89 -7.37
C GLU A 265 20.28 6.19 -8.83
N ALA A 266 20.51 5.15 -9.65
CA ALA A 266 20.79 5.31 -11.07
C ALA A 266 19.58 5.86 -11.84
N CYS A 267 18.37 5.40 -11.49
CA CYS A 267 17.13 5.93 -12.07
C CYS A 267 16.91 7.39 -11.64
N PHE A 268 17.12 7.70 -10.36
CA PHE A 268 17.00 9.05 -9.83
C PHE A 268 17.98 10.00 -10.52
N GLU A 269 19.24 9.62 -10.67
CA GLU A 269 20.24 10.44 -11.37
C GLU A 269 19.82 10.73 -12.82
N ALA A 270 19.32 9.72 -13.54
CA ALA A 270 18.80 9.90 -14.90
C ALA A 270 17.61 10.86 -14.94
N VAL A 271 16.66 10.73 -14.01
CA VAL A 271 15.51 11.63 -13.87
C VAL A 271 15.94 13.06 -13.53
N SER A 272 16.82 13.26 -12.55
CA SER A 272 17.33 14.58 -12.16
C SER A 272 18.05 15.28 -13.31
N LYS A 273 18.77 14.51 -14.13
CA LYS A 273 19.47 15.02 -15.33
C LYS A 273 18.60 15.05 -16.59
N ARG A 274 17.30 14.74 -16.48
CA ARG A 274 16.34 14.64 -17.60
C ARG A 274 16.83 13.74 -18.75
N LYS A 275 17.57 12.68 -18.40
CA LYS A 275 18.03 11.65 -19.33
C LYS A 275 16.96 10.56 -19.44
N TYR A 276 15.79 10.92 -19.93
CA TYR A 276 14.68 10.01 -20.28
C TYR A 276 13.75 10.74 -21.26
N LYS A 277 12.86 10.00 -21.92
CA LYS A 277 11.93 10.54 -22.93
C LYS A 277 10.48 10.28 -22.53
N GLU A 278 9.60 11.16 -23.01
CA GLU A 278 8.15 10.93 -22.98
C GLU A 278 7.81 9.59 -23.68
N GLY A 279 6.92 8.81 -23.07
CA GLY A 279 6.54 7.48 -23.55
C GLY A 279 7.43 6.33 -23.08
N GLU A 280 8.56 6.59 -22.40
CA GLU A 280 9.40 5.52 -21.85
C GLU A 280 8.77 4.84 -20.60
N VAL A 281 9.10 3.57 -20.40
CA VAL A 281 8.81 2.80 -19.18
C VAL A 281 10.12 2.66 -18.39
N LEU A 282 10.24 3.39 -17.27
CA LEU A 282 11.42 3.33 -16.41
C LEU A 282 11.35 2.09 -15.53
N VAL A 283 12.27 1.15 -15.73
CA VAL A 283 12.32 -0.13 -15.02
C VAL A 283 13.42 -0.07 -13.96
N ILE A 284 13.06 -0.15 -12.69
CA ILE A 284 13.99 -0.15 -11.55
C ILE A 284 14.02 -1.56 -10.97
N ARG A 285 15.09 -2.31 -11.26
CA ARG A 285 15.26 -3.71 -10.87
C ARG A 285 16.22 -3.88 -9.70
N TYR A 286 16.18 -5.04 -9.06
CA TYR A 286 16.97 -5.39 -7.88
C TYR A 286 16.61 -4.54 -6.64
N GLU A 287 15.37 -4.08 -6.56
CA GLU A 287 14.83 -3.39 -5.38
C GLU A 287 13.84 -4.25 -4.60
N GLY A 288 13.64 -5.50 -5.03
CA GLY A 288 12.78 -6.49 -4.40
C GLY A 288 13.27 -6.99 -3.03
N PRO A 289 12.58 -7.97 -2.43
CA PRO A 289 12.91 -8.48 -1.11
C PRO A 289 14.38 -8.94 -0.98
N ARG A 290 14.92 -9.72 -1.93
CA ARG A 290 16.31 -10.19 -1.86
C ARG A 290 17.28 -9.25 -2.56
N GLY A 291 16.85 -8.59 -3.65
CA GLY A 291 17.71 -7.72 -4.44
C GLY A 291 18.13 -6.45 -3.71
N GLY A 292 17.17 -5.82 -3.01
CA GLY A 292 17.36 -4.51 -2.42
C GLY A 292 18.32 -4.49 -1.24
N PRO A 293 17.84 -4.84 -0.03
CA PRO A 293 17.70 -6.24 0.43
C PRO A 293 16.46 -6.44 1.35
N GLY A 294 15.38 -5.71 1.04
CA GLY A 294 14.23 -5.56 1.93
C GLY A 294 13.02 -4.90 1.28
N MET A 295 12.93 -4.93 -0.05
CA MET A 295 11.82 -4.36 -0.81
C MET A 295 11.63 -2.86 -0.55
N ARG A 296 12.55 -2.00 -1.02
CA ARG A 296 12.55 -0.55 -0.69
C ARG A 296 11.30 0.16 -1.24
N GLU A 297 10.85 1.20 -0.51
CA GLU A 297 9.76 2.08 -0.95
C GLU A 297 10.34 3.33 -1.58
N MET A 298 10.26 3.41 -2.90
CA MET A 298 10.84 4.50 -3.68
C MET A 298 9.88 5.67 -3.76
N LEU A 299 10.37 6.86 -3.43
CA LEU A 299 9.61 8.11 -3.44
C LEU A 299 10.34 9.22 -4.18
N ALA A 300 11.66 9.35 -4.00
CA ALA A 300 12.45 10.43 -4.57
C ALA A 300 12.33 10.51 -6.10
N THR A 301 12.49 9.36 -6.78
CA THR A 301 12.35 9.25 -8.24
C THR A 301 10.96 9.65 -8.70
N THR A 302 9.92 9.18 -8.02
CA THR A 302 8.54 9.53 -8.38
C THR A 302 8.26 11.02 -8.17
N ALA A 303 8.64 11.58 -7.02
CA ALA A 303 8.46 13.00 -6.72
C ALA A 303 9.17 13.90 -7.74
N ALA A 304 10.38 13.53 -8.17
CA ALA A 304 11.12 14.26 -9.19
C ALA A 304 10.41 14.24 -10.55
N ILE A 305 9.89 13.09 -11.01
CA ILE A 305 9.12 12.98 -12.27
C ILE A 305 7.87 13.86 -12.21
N TYR A 306 7.15 13.85 -11.09
CA TYR A 306 5.96 14.69 -10.90
C TYR A 306 6.31 16.18 -10.84
N GLY A 307 7.35 16.56 -10.10
CA GLY A 307 7.84 17.94 -10.06
C GLY A 307 8.30 18.47 -11.42
N GLN A 308 8.74 17.58 -12.32
CA GLN A 308 9.11 17.91 -13.70
C GLN A 308 7.91 17.93 -14.69
N GLY A 309 6.70 17.58 -14.24
CA GLY A 309 5.50 17.54 -15.08
C GLY A 309 5.39 16.31 -15.99
N MET A 310 6.08 15.22 -15.66
CA MET A 310 6.16 13.99 -16.48
C MET A 310 5.32 12.83 -15.94
N GLY A 311 4.59 13.02 -14.84
CA GLY A 311 3.88 11.95 -14.12
C GLY A 311 2.89 11.10 -14.92
N ASP A 312 2.20 11.70 -15.90
CA ASP A 312 1.24 11.01 -16.77
C ASP A 312 1.83 10.62 -18.15
N LYS A 313 3.13 10.88 -18.34
CA LYS A 313 3.83 10.78 -19.63
C LYS A 313 4.84 9.64 -19.69
N VAL A 314 5.16 9.06 -18.54
CA VAL A 314 6.04 7.89 -18.38
C VAL A 314 5.39 6.91 -17.42
N ALA A 315 5.83 5.65 -17.46
CA ALA A 315 5.50 4.67 -16.45
C ALA A 315 6.75 4.27 -15.65
N LEU A 316 6.56 3.81 -14.43
CA LEU A 316 7.59 3.23 -13.59
C LEU A 316 7.21 1.80 -13.20
N ILE A 317 8.18 0.89 -13.25
CA ILE A 317 8.02 -0.52 -12.89
C ILE A 317 9.15 -0.92 -11.96
N THR A 318 8.85 -1.70 -10.92
CA THR A 318 9.86 -2.23 -10.01
C THR A 318 9.45 -3.55 -9.36
N ASP A 319 10.46 -4.36 -9.03
CA ASP A 319 10.33 -5.49 -8.09
C ASP A 319 10.31 -5.06 -6.62
N GLY A 320 10.64 -3.80 -6.33
CA GLY A 320 10.46 -3.14 -5.03
C GLY A 320 9.05 -2.59 -4.81
N ARG A 321 8.95 -1.45 -4.10
CA ARG A 321 7.68 -0.77 -3.78
C ARG A 321 7.75 0.69 -4.22
N PHE A 322 6.59 1.26 -4.55
CA PHE A 322 6.42 2.70 -4.70
C PHE A 322 5.62 3.26 -3.53
N SER A 323 5.89 4.52 -3.19
CA SER A 323 5.21 5.14 -2.08
C SER A 323 3.70 5.20 -2.25
N GLY A 324 2.97 5.05 -1.15
CA GLY A 324 1.53 5.30 -1.12
C GLY A 324 1.13 6.70 -1.59
N ALA A 325 2.05 7.68 -1.60
CA ALA A 325 1.86 9.05 -2.08
C ALA A 325 1.92 9.21 -3.61
N THR A 326 2.42 8.18 -4.30
CA THR A 326 2.66 8.23 -5.74
C THR A 326 1.36 8.22 -6.56
N ARG A 327 1.39 8.89 -7.72
CA ARG A 327 0.31 8.93 -8.71
C ARG A 327 0.75 8.25 -10.01
N GLY A 328 -0.19 8.04 -10.95
CA GLY A 328 0.10 7.53 -12.29
C GLY A 328 0.56 6.06 -12.32
N PHE A 329 1.10 5.62 -13.47
CA PHE A 329 1.56 4.24 -13.66
C PHE A 329 2.85 3.96 -12.90
N CYS A 330 2.73 3.69 -11.61
CA CYS A 330 3.83 3.23 -10.76
C CYS A 330 3.52 1.82 -10.26
N ILE A 331 4.09 0.82 -10.95
CA ILE A 331 3.82 -0.60 -10.75
C ILE A 331 4.89 -1.16 -9.82
N GLY A 332 4.49 -1.61 -8.63
CA GLY A 332 5.37 -2.26 -7.68
C GLY A 332 5.10 -3.75 -7.55
N HIS A 333 5.92 -4.42 -6.74
CA HIS A 333 5.77 -5.82 -6.35
C HIS A 333 5.89 -6.80 -7.53
N VAL A 334 6.57 -6.39 -8.61
CA VAL A 334 6.73 -7.27 -9.78
C VAL A 334 7.50 -8.53 -9.36
N GLY A 335 6.81 -9.65 -9.41
CA GLY A 335 7.34 -10.96 -9.06
C GLY A 335 7.40 -11.91 -10.26
N PRO A 336 8.38 -12.83 -10.32
CA PRO A 336 9.52 -12.96 -9.41
C PRO A 336 10.46 -11.75 -9.53
N GLU A 337 11.12 -11.39 -8.43
CA GLU A 337 12.06 -10.26 -8.44
C GLU A 337 13.30 -10.52 -9.32
N ALA A 338 14.00 -9.46 -9.71
CA ALA A 338 15.18 -9.56 -10.57
C ALA A 338 16.30 -10.40 -9.94
N GLN A 339 16.46 -10.35 -8.62
CA GLN A 339 17.49 -11.12 -7.89
C GLN A 339 17.26 -12.64 -7.94
N LEU A 340 16.06 -13.07 -8.32
CA LEU A 340 15.69 -14.48 -8.53
C LEU A 340 15.64 -14.86 -10.01
N GLY A 341 16.09 -13.99 -10.91
CA GLY A 341 16.04 -14.21 -12.35
C GLY A 341 14.61 -14.10 -12.90
N GLY A 342 13.73 -13.37 -12.23
CA GLY A 342 12.40 -13.06 -12.77
C GLY A 342 12.48 -12.25 -14.07
N PRO A 343 11.41 -12.25 -14.90
CA PRO A 343 11.43 -11.59 -16.20
C PRO A 343 11.87 -10.12 -16.17
N ILE A 344 11.54 -9.37 -15.11
CA ILE A 344 12.01 -7.99 -14.90
C ILE A 344 13.54 -7.85 -14.87
N GLY A 345 14.26 -8.87 -14.37
CA GLY A 345 15.72 -8.90 -14.37
C GLY A 345 16.33 -9.15 -15.75
N LEU A 346 15.54 -9.60 -16.72
CA LEU A 346 15.96 -10.00 -18.07
C LEU A 346 15.66 -8.93 -19.14
N LEU A 347 15.06 -7.81 -18.75
CA LEU A 347 14.76 -6.71 -19.66
C LEU A 347 16.03 -5.99 -20.12
N HIS A 348 15.99 -5.49 -21.35
CA HIS A 348 16.97 -4.62 -21.96
C HIS A 348 16.32 -3.30 -22.38
N ASP A 349 17.14 -2.25 -22.49
CA ASP A 349 16.69 -0.97 -23.04
C ASP A 349 16.06 -1.16 -24.43
N GLY A 350 14.88 -0.58 -24.63
CA GLY A 350 14.13 -0.65 -25.89
C GLY A 350 13.08 -1.77 -25.97
N ASP A 351 13.10 -2.76 -25.08
CA ASP A 351 12.03 -3.78 -25.02
C ASP A 351 10.67 -3.10 -24.80
N VAL A 352 9.66 -3.43 -25.60
CA VAL A 352 8.35 -2.77 -25.47
C VAL A 352 7.56 -3.42 -24.35
N ILE A 353 7.16 -2.62 -23.36
CA ILE A 353 6.31 -3.05 -22.25
C ILE A 353 4.91 -2.46 -22.45
N THR A 354 3.89 -3.28 -22.20
CA THR A 354 2.48 -2.90 -22.22
C THR A 354 1.86 -3.16 -20.85
N ILE A 355 1.28 -2.10 -20.28
CA ILE A 355 0.52 -2.11 -19.04
C ILE A 355 -0.95 -1.92 -19.40
N ASP A 356 -1.80 -2.88 -19.09
CA ASP A 356 -3.25 -2.78 -19.26
C ASP A 356 -3.95 -3.01 -17.92
N ALA A 357 -4.30 -1.91 -17.23
CA ALA A 357 -4.97 -1.98 -15.95
C ALA A 357 -6.48 -2.28 -16.08
N GLU A 358 -7.06 -2.21 -17.28
CA GLU A 358 -8.43 -2.68 -17.50
C GLU A 358 -8.47 -4.21 -17.57
N ALA A 359 -7.53 -4.78 -18.32
CA ALA A 359 -7.38 -6.23 -18.46
C ALA A 359 -6.68 -6.88 -17.25
N GLY A 360 -5.95 -6.09 -16.45
CA GLY A 360 -5.15 -6.58 -15.34
C GLY A 360 -3.87 -7.27 -15.81
N THR A 361 -3.24 -6.80 -16.89
CA THR A 361 -2.03 -7.43 -17.46
C THR A 361 -0.80 -6.52 -17.46
N LEU A 362 0.36 -7.17 -17.36
CA LEU A 362 1.68 -6.56 -17.48
C LEU A 362 2.57 -7.44 -18.33
N ASP A 363 2.78 -7.02 -19.57
CA ASP A 363 3.43 -7.81 -20.60
C ASP A 363 4.60 -7.07 -21.24
N CYS A 364 5.57 -7.83 -21.74
CA CYS A 364 6.68 -7.35 -22.53
C CYS A 364 6.69 -8.08 -23.88
N ASN A 365 6.91 -7.34 -24.97
CA ASN A 365 7.00 -7.87 -26.33
C ASN A 365 8.37 -8.52 -26.60
N VAL A 366 8.71 -9.50 -25.77
CA VAL A 366 9.89 -10.36 -25.88
C VAL A 366 9.38 -11.80 -25.91
N SER A 367 9.85 -12.57 -26.89
CA SER A 367 9.40 -13.96 -27.04
C SER A 367 9.88 -14.83 -25.87
N GLU A 368 9.15 -15.90 -25.57
CA GLU A 368 9.55 -16.86 -24.55
C GLU A 368 10.94 -17.47 -24.83
N ALA A 369 11.25 -17.74 -26.10
CA ALA A 369 12.57 -18.24 -26.51
C ALA A 369 13.69 -17.24 -26.20
N GLU A 370 13.45 -15.95 -26.42
CA GLU A 370 14.41 -14.90 -26.10
C GLU A 370 14.56 -14.73 -24.59
N PHE A 371 13.47 -14.73 -23.81
CA PHE A 371 13.57 -14.72 -22.35
C PHE A 371 14.33 -15.94 -21.82
N ALA A 372 14.12 -17.13 -22.39
CA ALA A 372 14.85 -18.34 -22.03
C ALA A 372 16.35 -18.19 -22.32
N GLN A 373 16.72 -17.62 -23.46
CA GLN A 373 18.12 -17.33 -23.80
C GLN A 373 18.75 -16.34 -22.82
N ARG A 374 18.07 -15.22 -22.53
CA ARG A 374 18.56 -14.20 -21.58
C ARG A 374 18.70 -14.78 -20.17
N ARG A 375 17.77 -15.65 -19.75
CA ARG A 375 17.82 -16.36 -18.47
C ARG A 375 19.01 -17.30 -18.36
N ALA A 376 19.39 -17.97 -19.45
CA ALA A 376 20.54 -18.88 -19.44
C ALA A 376 21.89 -18.19 -19.19
N SER A 377 22.01 -16.90 -19.55
CA SER A 377 23.20 -16.09 -19.27
C SER A 377 23.07 -15.23 -18.00
N TRP A 378 21.92 -15.24 -17.33
CA TRP A 378 21.68 -14.43 -16.14
C TRP A 378 22.38 -15.03 -14.90
N GLN A 379 22.90 -14.15 -14.05
CA GLN A 379 23.42 -14.52 -12.73
C GLN A 379 22.88 -13.54 -11.67
N PRO A 380 22.62 -14.02 -10.43
CA PRO A 380 22.24 -13.14 -9.33
C PRO A 380 23.30 -12.05 -9.12
N ARG A 381 22.86 -10.82 -8.90
CA ARG A 381 23.79 -9.72 -8.61
C ARG A 381 24.34 -9.87 -7.20
N ALA A 382 25.63 -9.57 -7.01
CA ALA A 382 26.21 -9.45 -5.68
C ALA A 382 25.78 -8.11 -5.03
N HIS A 383 25.37 -8.14 -3.76
CA HIS A 383 25.07 -6.95 -2.98
C HIS A 383 25.95 -6.84 -1.72
N GLY A 384 25.99 -5.66 -1.09
CA GLY A 384 26.85 -5.41 0.07
C GLY A 384 26.42 -6.09 1.37
N TYR A 385 25.18 -6.58 1.45
CA TYR A 385 24.58 -7.14 2.66
C TYR A 385 24.98 -8.62 2.89
N ASN A 386 26.27 -8.85 3.13
CA ASN A 386 26.85 -10.20 3.24
C ASN A 386 26.96 -10.72 4.68
N SER A 387 26.41 -10.00 5.67
CA SER A 387 26.30 -10.44 7.06
C SER A 387 25.19 -9.67 7.79
N GLY A 388 24.88 -10.05 9.04
CA GLY A 388 23.90 -9.36 9.88
C GLY A 388 22.44 -9.66 9.50
N THR A 389 21.52 -8.79 9.94
CA THR A 389 20.07 -9.03 9.81
C THR A 389 19.60 -9.02 8.36
N LEU A 390 20.09 -8.11 7.53
CA LEU A 390 19.68 -8.03 6.11
C LEU A 390 20.14 -9.24 5.31
N TRP A 391 21.32 -9.78 5.64
CA TRP A 391 21.76 -11.06 5.07
C TRP A 391 20.80 -12.19 5.47
N LYS A 392 20.47 -12.33 6.77
CA LYS A 392 19.51 -13.34 7.26
C LYS A 392 18.15 -13.23 6.56
N TYR A 393 17.64 -12.00 6.46
CA TYR A 393 16.40 -11.69 5.77
C TYR A 393 16.44 -12.17 4.30
N ALA A 394 17.47 -11.79 3.54
CA ALA A 394 17.60 -12.19 2.14
C ALA A 394 17.71 -13.73 1.94
N GLN A 395 18.21 -14.47 2.93
CA GLN A 395 18.24 -15.94 2.89
C GLN A 395 16.85 -16.57 3.08
N GLN A 396 15.97 -15.92 3.85
CA GLN A 396 14.73 -16.52 4.35
C GLN A 396 13.48 -15.97 3.69
N VAL A 397 13.53 -14.76 3.16
CA VAL A 397 12.35 -14.04 2.67
C VAL A 397 11.72 -14.75 1.47
N GLY A 398 10.40 -14.92 1.56
CA GLY A 398 9.53 -15.43 0.50
C GLY A 398 9.16 -14.36 -0.53
N PRO A 399 8.32 -14.73 -1.51
CA PRO A 399 7.94 -13.82 -2.58
C PRO A 399 6.98 -12.73 -2.11
N ALA A 400 6.94 -11.61 -2.85
CA ALA A 400 6.10 -10.46 -2.50
C ALA A 400 4.59 -10.77 -2.56
N PHE A 401 4.14 -11.59 -3.52
CA PHE A 401 2.71 -11.90 -3.66
C PHE A 401 2.13 -12.64 -2.44
N SER A 402 2.99 -13.33 -1.67
CA SER A 402 2.63 -14.03 -0.43
C SER A 402 3.03 -13.24 0.83
N GLY A 403 3.31 -11.94 0.71
CA GLY A 403 3.58 -11.06 1.85
C GLY A 403 5.05 -10.90 2.24
N ALA A 404 6.01 -11.42 1.46
CA ALA A 404 7.45 -11.36 1.78
C ALA A 404 7.78 -11.83 3.21
N VAL A 405 7.15 -12.94 3.62
CA VAL A 405 7.30 -13.56 4.94
C VAL A 405 8.64 -14.28 5.09
N THR A 406 9.13 -14.45 6.32
CA THR A 406 10.49 -14.97 6.60
C THR A 406 10.51 -16.29 7.37
N HIS A 407 9.35 -16.92 7.57
CA HIS A 407 9.19 -18.17 8.30
C HIS A 407 8.02 -18.98 7.71
N PRO A 408 7.84 -20.26 8.07
CA PRO A 408 6.80 -21.13 7.50
C PRO A 408 5.34 -20.79 7.85
N GLY A 409 5.08 -19.89 8.81
CA GLY A 409 3.73 -19.44 9.17
C GLY A 409 2.94 -20.40 10.05
N GLY A 410 1.69 -20.03 10.34
CA GLY A 410 0.79 -20.79 11.21
C GLY A 410 0.35 -22.13 10.61
N ALA A 411 0.38 -22.28 9.28
CA ALA A 411 0.00 -23.53 8.62
C ALA A 411 0.98 -24.68 8.87
N ALA A 412 2.25 -24.35 9.19
CA ALA A 412 3.29 -25.31 9.53
C ALA A 412 3.51 -25.45 11.05
N GLU A 413 2.81 -24.67 11.87
CA GLU A 413 2.96 -24.71 13.33
C GLU A 413 2.23 -25.93 13.91
N GLY A 414 2.99 -26.86 14.48
CA GLY A 414 2.43 -28.09 15.08
C GLY A 414 1.94 -27.94 16.52
N MET A 415 2.41 -26.93 17.25
CA MET A 415 2.02 -26.63 18.63
C MET A 415 1.99 -25.11 18.80
N ALA A 416 0.88 -24.56 19.28
CA ALA A 416 0.80 -23.14 19.59
C ALA A 416 1.42 -22.88 20.97
N TYR A 417 2.34 -21.92 21.06
CA TYR A 417 2.99 -21.57 22.33
C TYR A 417 1.99 -21.17 23.42
N ALA A 418 0.85 -20.59 23.04
CA ALA A 418 -0.21 -20.20 23.97
C ALA A 418 -0.98 -21.38 24.61
N ASP A 419 -0.74 -22.62 24.15
CA ASP A 419 -1.33 -23.84 24.73
C ASP A 419 -0.41 -24.55 25.73
N ILE A 420 0.81 -24.03 25.91
CA ILE A 420 1.81 -24.49 26.90
C ILE A 420 1.63 -23.68 28.19
#